data_AF-D2BRP0-F1
#
_entry.id   AF-D2BRP0-F1
#
_cell.length_a   1.000
_cell.length_b   1.000
_cell.length_c   1.000
_cell.angle_alpha   90.00
_cell.angle_beta   90.00
_cell.angle_gamma   90.00
#
_symmetry.space_group_name_H-M   'P 1'
#
loop_
_entity.id
_entity.type
_entity.pdbx_description
1 polymer ?
#
loop_
_entity_poly.entity_id
_entity_poly.type
_entity_poly.pdbx_seq_one_letter_code
_entity_poly.pdbx_strand_id
1 'polypeptide(L)'
;MNSPGLRKPTIWRPLLLLFPLLALLLSMSSPRLPDEVMLHITPLHQGMTLPDGFYIYQRLNERGIAIKSITPENNSIIVRLSSPEQSGAAKEILSIALPNTVVIAQRTHGTIRVARS
;
A
#
# COMPACT_ATOMS: atom_id res chain seq x y z
N MET A 1 37.60 55.95 29.68
CA MET A 1 37.22 55.59 28.30
C MET A 1 36.92 54.10 28.30
N ASN A 2 35.66 53.72 28.56
CA ASN A 2 35.28 52.31 28.78
C ASN A 2 34.58 51.77 27.54
N SER A 3 35.25 50.89 26.80
CA SER A 3 34.66 50.12 25.70
C SER A 3 33.95 48.90 26.29
N PRO A 4 32.61 48.74 26.17
CA PRO A 4 31.94 47.52 26.57
C PRO A 4 32.18 46.47 25.48
N GLY A 5 33.06 45.50 25.76
CA GLY A 5 33.32 44.38 24.87
C GLY A 5 32.03 43.61 24.57
N LEU A 6 31.61 43.64 23.30
CA LEU A 6 30.49 42.86 22.77
C LEU A 6 30.70 41.38 23.12
N ARG A 7 29.87 40.88 24.03
CA ARG A 7 29.75 39.46 24.33
C ARG A 7 29.15 38.77 23.10
N LYS A 8 29.98 38.09 22.29
CA LYS A 8 29.47 37.24 21.20
C LYS A 8 28.51 36.21 21.80
N PRO A 9 27.23 36.17 21.40
CA PRO A 9 26.32 35.13 21.87
C PRO A 9 26.85 33.79 21.36
N THR A 10 26.97 32.82 22.28
CA THR A 10 27.49 31.49 21.97
C THR A 10 26.40 30.68 21.24
N ILE A 11 26.16 31.05 19.98
CA ILE A 11 25.13 30.45 19.09
C ILE A 11 25.42 28.96 18.80
N TRP A 12 26.62 28.48 19.15
CA TRP A 12 27.07 27.11 18.97
C TRP A 12 26.38 26.11 19.91
N ARG A 13 25.98 26.55 21.11
CA ARG A 13 25.30 25.70 22.09
C ARG A 13 23.89 25.25 21.68
N PRO A 14 22.99 26.13 21.19
CA PRO A 14 21.70 25.66 20.70
C PRO A 14 21.86 24.79 19.44
N LEU A 15 22.84 25.06 18.57
CA LEU A 15 23.09 24.26 17.37
C LEU A 15 23.45 22.79 17.71
N LEU A 16 24.25 22.58 18.75
CA LEU A 16 24.63 21.25 19.25
C LEU A 16 23.46 20.48 19.90
N LEU A 17 22.49 21.20 20.49
CA LEU A 17 21.28 20.59 21.07
C LEU A 17 20.18 20.32 20.02
N LEU A 18 20.15 21.08 18.92
CA LEU A 18 19.15 20.93 17.87
C LEU A 18 19.40 19.69 17.01
N PHE A 19 20.67 19.33 16.79
CA PHE A 19 21.05 18.16 15.99
C PHE A 19 20.50 16.81 16.52
N PRO A 20 20.65 16.45 17.81
CA PRO A 20 20.08 15.20 18.33
C PRO A 20 18.55 15.21 18.33
N LEU A 21 17.92 16.38 18.55
CA LEU A 21 16.47 16.51 18.49
C LEU A 21 15.94 16.25 17.09
N LEU A 22 16.61 16.78 16.06
CA LEU A 22 16.28 16.53 14.66
C LEU A 22 16.51 15.06 14.28
N ALA A 23 17.64 14.46 14.69
CA ALA A 23 17.91 13.05 14.44
C ALA A 23 16.87 12.11 15.09
N LEU A 24 16.38 12.46 16.29
CA LEU A 24 15.32 11.71 16.97
C LEU A 24 13.98 11.80 16.23
N LEU A 25 13.62 13.00 15.73
CA LEU A 25 12.43 13.21 14.91
C LEU A 25 12.47 12.41 13.60
N LEU A 26 13.62 12.39 12.91
CA LEU A 26 13.79 11.58 11.71
C LEU A 26 13.75 10.07 12.00
N SER A 27 14.27 9.62 13.14
CA SER A 27 14.29 8.19 13.50
C SER A 27 12.89 7.61 13.74
N MET A 28 11.91 8.43 14.12
CA MET A 28 10.51 8.01 14.25
C MET A 28 9.82 7.82 12.89
N SER A 29 10.39 8.38 11.82
CA SER A 29 9.88 8.28 10.45
C SER A 29 10.34 6.96 9.82
N SER A 30 9.96 5.83 10.41
CA SER A 30 10.12 4.54 9.73
C SER A 30 9.21 4.51 8.50
N PRO A 31 9.74 4.41 7.28
CA PRO A 31 8.90 4.22 6.10
C PRO A 31 8.25 2.84 6.20
N ARG A 32 7.02 2.80 6.71
CA ARG A 32 6.22 1.58 6.71
C ARG A 32 5.99 1.23 5.25
N LEU A 33 6.49 0.08 4.81
CA LEU A 33 6.15 -0.43 3.48
C LEU A 33 4.61 -0.53 3.43
N PRO A 34 3.97 0.02 2.39
CA PRO A 34 2.53 -0.11 2.24
C PRO A 34 2.17 -1.59 2.23
N ASP A 35 1.19 -1.98 3.03
CA ASP A 35 0.57 -3.30 2.88
C ASP A 35 0.07 -3.42 1.44
N GLU A 36 0.23 -4.59 0.83
CA GLU A 36 -0.39 -4.88 -0.46
C GLU A 36 -1.58 -5.80 -0.23
N VAL A 37 -2.70 -5.53 -0.92
CA VAL A 37 -3.82 -6.47 -0.98
C VAL A 37 -4.03 -6.96 -2.39
N MET A 38 -4.12 -8.28 -2.52
CA MET A 38 -4.34 -9.00 -3.75
C MET A 38 -5.68 -9.73 -3.65
N LEU A 39 -6.58 -9.50 -4.60
CA LEU A 39 -7.80 -10.28 -4.75
C LEU A 39 -7.56 -11.35 -5.80
N HIS A 40 -7.63 -12.61 -5.38
CA HIS A 40 -7.64 -13.77 -6.27
C HIS A 40 -9.08 -14.06 -6.69
N ILE A 41 -9.32 -14.01 -7.98
CA ILE A 41 -10.61 -14.31 -8.61
C ILE A 41 -10.44 -15.60 -9.38
N THR A 42 -11.10 -16.66 -8.94
CA THR A 42 -11.07 -17.99 -9.57
C THR A 42 -12.47 -18.40 -9.99
N PRO A 43 -12.64 -19.20 -11.04
CA PRO A 43 -13.96 -19.70 -11.41
C PRO A 43 -14.49 -20.62 -10.31
N LEU A 44 -15.80 -20.59 -10.06
CA LEU A 44 -16.43 -21.42 -9.04
C LEU A 44 -16.36 -22.92 -9.38
N HIS A 45 -16.45 -23.24 -10.67
CA HIS A 45 -16.33 -24.59 -11.20
C HIS A 45 -15.28 -24.61 -12.32
N GLN A 46 -14.52 -25.71 -12.40
CA GLN A 46 -13.55 -25.90 -13.48
C GLN A 46 -14.26 -25.92 -14.84
N GLY A 47 -13.68 -25.21 -15.82
CA GLY A 47 -14.25 -25.08 -17.17
C GLY A 47 -15.21 -23.90 -17.35
N MET A 48 -15.57 -23.17 -16.29
CA MET A 48 -16.27 -21.89 -16.45
C MET A 48 -15.33 -20.80 -16.97
N THR A 49 -15.84 -19.98 -17.88
CA THR A 49 -15.15 -18.81 -18.40
C THR A 49 -15.01 -17.76 -17.32
N LEU A 50 -13.78 -17.28 -17.13
CA LEU A 50 -13.49 -16.17 -16.24
C LEU A 50 -13.93 -14.85 -16.90
N PRO A 51 -14.45 -13.87 -16.14
CA PRO A 51 -14.65 -12.51 -16.65
C PRO A 51 -13.34 -11.94 -17.19
N ASP A 52 -13.45 -11.06 -18.18
CA ASP A 52 -12.27 -10.33 -18.66
C ASP A 52 -11.76 -9.32 -17.60
N GLY A 53 -10.48 -8.97 -17.70
CA GLY A 53 -9.85 -8.02 -16.79
C GLY A 53 -10.42 -6.59 -16.89
N PHE A 54 -10.99 -6.21 -18.03
CA PHE A 54 -11.54 -4.88 -18.26
C PHE A 54 -12.89 -4.68 -17.56
N TYR A 55 -13.74 -5.71 -17.53
CA TYR A 55 -14.99 -5.75 -16.78
C TYR A 55 -14.72 -5.63 -15.28
N ILE A 56 -13.72 -6.36 -14.77
CA ILE A 56 -13.26 -6.23 -13.39
C ILE A 56 -12.80 -4.80 -13.10
N TYR A 57 -11.98 -4.22 -13.98
CA TYR A 57 -11.55 -2.82 -13.87
C TYR A 57 -12.73 -1.87 -13.78
N GLN A 58 -13.70 -2.00 -14.69
CA GLN A 58 -14.85 -1.12 -14.76
C GLN A 58 -15.69 -1.17 -13.49
N ARG A 59 -16.01 -2.37 -12.99
CA ARG A 59 -16.84 -2.54 -11.78
C ARG A 59 -16.22 -1.93 -10.54
N LEU A 60 -14.91 -2.04 -10.40
CA LEU A 60 -14.17 -1.44 -9.30
C LEU A 60 -14.05 0.09 -9.48
N ASN A 61 -13.76 0.55 -10.70
CA ASN A 61 -13.60 1.97 -11.01
C ASN A 61 -14.92 2.75 -10.85
N GLU A 62 -16.07 2.16 -11.23
CA GLU A 62 -17.41 2.71 -11.02
C GLU A 62 -17.71 3.00 -9.54
N ARG A 63 -17.04 2.30 -8.63
CA ARG A 63 -17.19 2.44 -7.17
C ARG A 63 -16.02 3.21 -6.52
N GLY A 64 -15.10 3.75 -7.33
CA GLY A 64 -13.94 4.50 -6.84
C GLY A 64 -12.87 3.62 -6.18
N ILE A 65 -12.84 2.32 -6.46
CA ILE A 65 -11.81 1.42 -5.96
C ILE A 65 -10.56 1.56 -6.84
N ALA A 66 -9.45 1.97 -6.23
CA ALA A 66 -8.20 2.20 -6.93
C ALA A 66 -7.43 0.88 -7.12
N ILE A 67 -7.19 0.53 -8.38
CA ILE A 67 -6.49 -0.70 -8.78
C ILE A 67 -5.05 -0.35 -9.11
N LYS A 68 -4.11 -1.15 -8.58
CA LYS A 68 -2.68 -1.07 -8.87
C LYS A 68 -2.32 -1.90 -10.10
N SER A 69 -2.86 -3.12 -10.20
CA SER A 69 -2.68 -3.98 -11.37
C SER A 69 -3.79 -5.02 -11.49
N ILE A 70 -4.02 -5.50 -12.71
CA ILE A 70 -4.84 -6.68 -13.00
C ILE A 70 -3.96 -7.63 -13.81
N THR A 71 -3.76 -8.83 -13.29
CA THR A 71 -2.89 -9.84 -13.88
C THR A 71 -3.69 -11.10 -14.13
N PRO A 72 -3.94 -11.46 -15.41
CA PRO A 72 -4.53 -12.75 -15.72
C PRO A 72 -3.48 -13.86 -15.50
N GLU A 73 -3.94 -14.98 -14.93
CA GLU A 73 -3.22 -16.25 -14.88
C GLU A 73 -4.07 -17.35 -15.55
N ASN A 74 -3.57 -18.58 -15.61
CA ASN A 74 -4.19 -19.68 -16.38
C ASN A 74 -5.70 -19.84 -16.14
N ASN A 75 -6.12 -19.89 -14.87
CA ASN A 75 -7.52 -20.08 -14.48
C ASN A 75 -7.89 -19.13 -13.34
N SER A 76 -7.27 -17.96 -13.30
CA SER A 76 -7.55 -16.96 -12.28
C SER A 76 -7.17 -15.57 -12.78
N ILE A 77 -7.69 -14.55 -12.10
CA ILE A 77 -7.25 -13.17 -12.26
C ILE A 77 -6.87 -12.65 -10.89
N ILE A 78 -5.70 -12.03 -10.82
CA ILE A 78 -5.19 -11.38 -9.63
C ILE A 78 -5.36 -9.88 -9.79
N VAL A 79 -6.10 -9.26 -8.86
CA VAL A 79 -6.26 -7.81 -8.79
C VAL A 79 -5.48 -7.28 -7.60
N ARG A 80 -4.48 -6.44 -7.83
CA ARG A 80 -3.79 -5.73 -6.75
C ARG A 80 -4.47 -4.40 -6.52
N LEU A 81 -4.83 -4.10 -5.28
CA LEU A 81 -5.41 -2.81 -4.91
C LEU A 81 -4.32 -1.81 -4.55
N SER A 82 -4.56 -0.54 -4.85
CA SER A 82 -3.69 0.56 -4.44
C SER A 82 -3.82 0.88 -2.95
N SER A 83 -4.98 0.57 -2.35
CA SER A 83 -5.31 0.82 -0.95
C SER A 83 -5.79 -0.49 -0.28
N PRO A 84 -5.05 -1.03 0.71
CA PRO A 84 -5.44 -2.22 1.48
C PRO A 84 -6.77 -2.09 2.21
N GLU A 85 -7.16 -0.86 2.56
CA GLU A 85 -8.39 -0.53 3.25
C GLU A 85 -9.62 -0.80 2.37
N GLN A 86 -9.47 -0.67 1.05
CA GLN A 86 -10.52 -0.89 0.06
C GLN A 86 -10.83 -2.37 -0.21
N SER A 87 -10.07 -3.30 0.37
CA SER A 87 -10.18 -4.73 0.07
C SER A 87 -11.56 -5.36 0.37
N GLY A 88 -12.20 -4.94 1.47
CA GLY A 88 -13.54 -5.41 1.82
C GLY A 88 -14.57 -4.99 0.77
N ALA A 89 -14.61 -3.71 0.44
CA ALA A 89 -15.51 -3.16 -0.56
C ALA A 89 -15.26 -3.77 -1.95
N ALA A 90 -14.00 -3.87 -2.36
CA ALA A 90 -13.62 -4.48 -3.63
C ALA A 90 -14.09 -5.95 -3.72
N LYS A 91 -13.88 -6.73 -2.64
CA LYS A 91 -14.34 -8.11 -2.57
C LYS A 91 -15.86 -8.20 -2.69
N GLU A 92 -16.58 -7.38 -1.95
CA GLU A 92 -18.05 -7.36 -1.97
C GLU A 92 -18.59 -7.03 -3.37
N ILE A 93 -18.09 -5.95 -3.99
CA ILE A 93 -18.49 -5.53 -5.35
C ILE A 93 -18.26 -6.66 -6.34
N LEU A 94 -17.09 -7.30 -6.30
CA LEU A 94 -16.75 -8.38 -7.23
C LEU A 94 -17.54 -9.65 -6.94
N SER A 95 -17.77 -10.02 -5.69
CA SER A 95 -18.59 -11.18 -5.34
C SER A 95 -20.03 -11.04 -5.85
N ILE A 96 -20.58 -9.82 -5.87
CA ILE A 96 -21.91 -9.53 -6.42
C ILE A 96 -21.86 -9.50 -7.96
N ALA A 97 -20.86 -8.82 -8.54
CA ALA A 97 -20.75 -8.63 -9.99
C ALA A 97 -20.35 -9.91 -10.75
N LEU A 98 -19.73 -10.87 -10.06
CA LEU A 98 -19.15 -12.10 -10.60
C LEU A 98 -19.68 -13.33 -9.85
N PRO A 99 -20.98 -13.65 -9.96
CA PRO A 99 -21.64 -14.69 -9.17
C PRO A 99 -21.05 -16.10 -9.40
N ASN A 100 -20.43 -16.31 -10.57
CA ASN A 100 -19.83 -17.59 -10.97
C ASN A 100 -18.34 -17.71 -10.58
N THR A 101 -17.83 -16.83 -9.73
CA THR A 101 -16.44 -16.79 -9.30
C THR A 101 -16.31 -16.79 -7.78
N VAL A 102 -15.17 -17.27 -7.30
CA VAL A 102 -14.75 -17.14 -5.91
C VAL A 102 -13.76 -15.99 -5.85
N VAL A 103 -14.02 -15.02 -4.97
CA VAL A 103 -13.16 -13.86 -4.75
C VAL A 103 -12.53 -13.95 -3.36
N ILE A 104 -11.22 -14.10 -3.30
CA ILE A 104 -10.45 -14.22 -2.06
C ILE A 104 -9.50 -13.04 -1.95
N ALA A 105 -9.65 -12.23 -0.89
CA ALA A 105 -8.71 -11.16 -0.58
C ALA A 105 -7.57 -11.70 0.28
N GLN A 106 -6.33 -11.46 -0.13
CA GLN A 106 -5.12 -11.79 0.59
C GLN A 106 -4.34 -10.50 0.85
N ARG A 107 -4.03 -10.22 2.12
CA ARG A 107 -3.17 -9.09 2.50
C ARG A 107 -1.75 -9.61 2.67
N THR A 108 -0.85 -9.18 1.80
CA THR A 108 0.57 -9.44 1.94
C THR A 108 1.16 -8.26 2.68
N HIS A 109 1.47 -8.46 3.97
CA HIS A 109 2.32 -7.51 4.67
C HIS A 109 3.64 -7.45 3.91
N GLY A 110 4.21 -6.26 3.72
CA GLY A 110 5.48 -6.05 3.02
C GLY A 110 6.68 -6.66 3.72
N THR A 111 6.64 -7.94 4.08
CA THR A 111 7.82 -8.74 4.35
C THR A 111 8.35 -9.16 3.00
N ILE A 112 9.50 -8.60 2.62
CA ILE A 112 10.31 -9.16 1.55
C ILE A 112 10.53 -10.64 1.93
N ARG A 113 9.76 -11.54 1.31
CA ARG A 113 10.10 -12.95 1.26
C ARG A 113 11.31 -13.00 0.35
N VAL A 114 12.48 -12.76 0.93
CA VAL A 114 13.74 -13.19 0.31
C VAL A 114 13.59 -14.70 0.21
N ALA A 115 13.22 -15.16 -0.98
CA ALA A 115 13.32 -16.54 -1.36
C ALA A 115 14.80 -16.89 -1.21
N ARG A 116 15.15 -17.44 -0.06
CA ARG A 116 16.45 -18.06 0.15
C ARG A 116 16.37 -19.38 -0.61
N SER A 117 16.91 -19.36 -1.82
CA SER A 117 17.26 -20.56 -2.58
C SER A 117 18.42 -21.29 -1.92
#